data_AF-D6PNV0-F1
#
_entry.id   AF-D6PNV0-F1
#
_cell.length_a   1.000
_cell.length_b   1.000
_cell.length_c   1.000
_cell.angle_alpha   90.00
_cell.angle_beta   90.00
_cell.angle_gamma   90.00
#
_symmetry.space_group_name_H-M   'P 1'
#
loop_
_entity.id
_entity.type
_entity.pdbx_description
1 polymer ?
#
loop_
_entity_poly.entity_id
_entity_poly.type
_entity_poly.pdbx_seq_one_letter_code
_entity_poly.pdbx_strand_id
1 'polypeptide(L)'
;GGVEAFELCAKFCYGITITISAYNIVAARCAAEYLQMSEEVEKGNLVYKLEVFFNSCILNGWRDSIVTLQTTKAFPLWSEDLAITSRCIEAIASKVLSHPSKVSLSHSHSRRVRDDDMSSNRAAALSRGWWAEDIAELGIDLYWRTMIAIKSGGKVPASLIGDALRVYASKWLPSLQRNRKLVGKKADSDSDS
;
A
#
# COMPACT_ATOMS: atom_id res chain seq x y z
N GLY A 1 14.22 13.01 5.19
CA GLY A 1 14.88 14.16 5.82
C GLY A 1 13.87 15.00 6.60
N GLY A 2 14.32 15.87 7.49
CA GLY A 2 13.46 16.72 8.34
C GLY A 2 13.90 16.71 9.80
N VAL A 3 13.32 17.59 10.62
CA VAL A 3 13.70 17.74 12.05
C VAL A 3 13.55 16.43 12.80
N GLU A 4 12.43 15.72 12.61
CA GLU A 4 12.15 14.43 13.26
C GLU A 4 13.15 13.34 12.85
N ALA A 5 13.53 13.30 11.56
CA ALA A 5 14.49 12.32 11.06
C ALA A 5 15.91 12.60 11.57
N PHE A 6 16.30 13.88 11.66
CA PHE A 6 17.57 14.27 12.25
C PHE A 6 17.62 13.97 13.75
N GLU A 7 16.55 14.29 14.49
CA GLU A 7 16.42 13.95 15.91
C GLU A 7 16.58 12.44 16.14
N LEU A 8 15.99 11.62 15.27
CA LEU A 8 16.15 10.17 15.31
C LEU A 8 17.61 9.74 15.11
N CYS A 9 18.30 10.30 14.11
CA CYS A 9 19.72 10.04 13.89
C CYS A 9 20.57 10.47 15.10
N ALA A 10 20.31 11.64 15.67
CA ALA A 10 21.01 12.13 16.85
C ALA A 10 20.78 11.23 18.07
N LYS A 11 19.53 10.84 18.35
CA LYS A 11 19.20 9.88 19.42
C LYS A 11 20.00 8.58 19.27
N PHE A 12 20.09 8.05 18.06
CA PHE A 12 20.91 6.87 17.79
C PHE A 12 22.39 7.09 18.14
N CYS A 13 22.99 8.21 17.72
CA CYS A 13 24.39 8.52 18.03
C CYS A 13 24.67 8.64 19.54
N TYR A 14 23.68 9.11 20.32
CA TYR A 14 23.78 9.19 21.78
C TYR A 14 23.40 7.88 22.50
N GLY A 15 23.17 6.79 21.78
CA GLY A 15 22.78 5.50 22.37
C GLY A 15 21.35 5.47 22.94
N ILE A 16 20.52 6.46 22.59
CA ILE A 16 19.12 6.53 22.99
C ILE A 16 18.30 5.59 22.09
N THR A 17 17.40 4.82 22.68
CA THR A 17 16.50 3.94 21.93
C THR A 17 15.61 4.75 20.98
N ILE A 18 15.57 4.31 19.73
CA ILE A 18 14.73 4.88 18.67
C ILE A 18 13.67 3.88 18.23
N THR A 19 12.53 4.38 17.73
CA THR A 19 11.45 3.56 17.20
C THR A 19 11.32 3.77 15.69
N ILE A 20 11.47 2.70 14.92
CA ILE A 20 11.31 2.70 13.47
C ILE A 20 10.01 2.00 13.08
N SER A 21 9.31 2.55 12.10
CA SER A 21 8.08 2.03 11.55
C SER A 21 7.97 2.35 10.06
N ALA A 22 6.96 1.81 9.38
CA ALA A 22 6.65 2.13 8.00
C ALA A 22 6.46 3.64 7.73
N TYR A 23 6.03 4.41 8.74
CA TYR A 23 5.76 5.84 8.61
C TYR A 23 7.01 6.71 8.57
N ASN A 24 8.10 6.27 9.21
CA ASN A 24 9.30 7.10 9.40
C ASN A 24 10.57 6.52 8.77
N ILE A 25 10.54 5.25 8.33
CA ILE A 25 11.73 4.56 7.82
C ILE A 25 12.35 5.25 6.59
N VAL A 26 11.54 5.78 5.66
CA VAL A 26 12.07 6.47 4.46
C VAL A 26 12.81 7.73 4.87
N ALA A 27 12.20 8.53 5.75
CA ALA A 27 12.81 9.76 6.23
C ALA A 27 14.11 9.50 6.99
N ALA A 28 14.12 8.47 7.85
CA ALA A 28 15.29 8.02 8.61
C ALA A 28 16.38 7.47 7.68
N ARG A 29 16.05 6.64 6.69
CA ARG A 29 17.01 6.07 5.73
C ARG A 29 17.69 7.15 4.90
N CYS A 30 16.93 8.16 4.43
CA CYS A 30 17.48 9.31 3.71
C CYS A 30 18.40 10.16 4.60
N ALA A 31 17.99 10.41 5.86
CA ALA A 31 18.80 11.20 6.79
C ALA A 31 20.09 10.47 7.19
N ALA A 32 20.00 9.18 7.49
CA ALA A 32 21.17 8.35 7.83
C ALA A 32 22.15 8.24 6.66
N GLU A 33 21.66 8.15 5.42
CA GLU A 33 22.52 8.17 4.23
C GLU A 33 23.23 9.52 4.07
N TYR A 34 22.48 10.62 4.18
CA TYR A 34 23.03 11.97 4.08
C TYR A 34 24.11 12.25 5.14
N LEU A 35 23.87 11.77 6.37
CA LEU A 35 24.80 11.89 7.50
C LEU A 35 25.92 10.84 7.49
N GLN A 36 25.99 10.00 6.46
CA GLN A 36 26.99 8.94 6.30
C GLN A 36 27.09 8.01 7.52
N MET A 37 25.93 7.66 8.12
CA MET A 37 25.84 6.74 9.26
C MET A 37 25.93 5.28 8.81
N SER A 38 27.02 4.95 8.10
CA SER A 38 27.28 3.67 7.44
C SER A 38 28.18 2.75 8.26
N GLU A 39 28.32 1.50 7.80
CA GLU A 39 29.22 0.53 8.44
C GLU A 39 30.70 0.84 8.26
N GLU A 40 31.05 1.78 7.37
CA GLU A 40 32.43 2.25 7.21
C GLU A 40 32.91 3.02 8.45
N VAL A 41 31.98 3.64 9.18
CA VAL A 41 32.27 4.38 10.41
C VAL A 41 32.22 3.45 11.63
N GLU A 42 31.18 2.63 11.74
CA GLU A 42 30.98 1.72 12.88
C GLU A 42 30.17 0.50 12.45
N LYS A 43 30.58 -0.71 12.86
CA LYS A 43 29.82 -1.93 12.57
C LYS A 43 28.42 -1.86 13.19
N GLY A 44 27.38 -2.13 12.40
CA GLY A 44 26.00 -2.03 12.88
C GLY A 44 25.50 -0.60 13.09
N ASN A 45 26.04 0.37 12.34
CA ASN A 45 25.53 1.74 12.29
C ASN A 45 24.09 1.80 11.73
N LEU A 46 23.48 2.97 11.79
CA LEU A 46 22.06 3.17 11.55
C LEU A 46 21.63 2.76 10.14
N VAL A 47 22.39 3.07 9.09
CA VAL A 47 22.05 2.68 7.70
C VAL A 47 21.85 1.17 7.59
N TYR A 48 22.78 0.39 8.14
CA TYR A 48 22.68 -1.08 8.12
C TYR A 48 21.47 -1.59 8.89
N LYS A 49 21.23 -1.06 10.10
CA LYS A 49 20.09 -1.46 10.93
C LYS A 49 18.75 -1.15 10.25
N LEU A 50 18.63 0.01 9.61
CA LEU A 50 17.45 0.39 8.84
C LEU A 50 17.25 -0.53 7.63
N GLU A 51 18.33 -0.89 6.93
CA GLU A 51 18.27 -1.80 5.79
C GLU A 51 17.80 -3.20 6.20
N VAL A 52 18.34 -3.74 7.31
CA VAL A 52 17.89 -5.02 7.86
C VAL A 52 16.40 -4.97 8.24
N PHE A 53 15.96 -3.92 8.92
CA PHE A 53 14.55 -3.76 9.30
C PHE A 53 13.63 -3.59 8.08
N PHE A 54 14.06 -2.83 7.07
CA PHE A 54 13.33 -2.69 5.81
C PHE A 54 13.11 -4.05 5.14
N ASN A 55 14.15 -4.88 5.05
CA ASN A 55 14.08 -6.18 4.39
C ASN A 55 13.28 -7.23 5.17
N SER A 56 13.49 -7.28 6.49
CA SER A 56 12.91 -8.33 7.33
C SER A 56 11.48 -8.02 7.79
N CYS A 57 11.14 -6.75 8.00
CA CYS A 57 9.86 -6.34 8.54
C CYS A 57 9.00 -5.66 7.47
N ILE A 58 9.49 -4.56 6.88
CA ILE A 58 8.68 -3.72 6.00
C ILE A 58 8.29 -4.45 4.70
N LEU A 59 9.28 -5.01 3.99
CA LEU A 59 9.05 -5.71 2.73
C LEU A 59 8.31 -7.04 2.92
N ASN A 60 8.22 -7.58 4.15
CA ASN A 60 7.42 -8.76 4.45
C ASN A 60 6.00 -8.42 4.91
N GLY A 61 5.78 -7.24 5.52
CA GLY A 61 4.47 -6.76 5.91
C GLY A 61 3.64 -6.21 4.74
N TRP A 62 2.38 -6.63 4.61
CA TRP A 62 1.47 -6.09 3.57
C TRP A 62 1.19 -4.60 3.79
N ARG A 63 0.65 -4.24 4.95
CA ARG A 63 0.34 -2.86 5.30
C ARG A 63 1.59 -2.00 5.39
N ASP A 64 2.65 -2.53 5.97
CA ASP A 64 3.92 -1.80 6.11
C ASP A 64 4.55 -1.45 4.76
N SER A 65 4.52 -2.37 3.78
CA SER A 65 4.99 -2.09 2.42
C SER A 65 4.18 -0.97 1.75
N ILE A 66 2.85 -0.94 1.94
CA ILE A 66 1.97 0.08 1.34
C ILE A 66 2.19 1.44 2.01
N VAL A 67 2.21 1.49 3.35
CA VAL A 67 2.46 2.73 4.10
C VAL A 67 3.84 3.28 3.75
N THR A 68 4.87 2.44 3.72
CA THR A 68 6.21 2.86 3.35
C THR A 68 6.24 3.43 1.93
N LEU A 69 5.59 2.76 0.98
CA LEU A 69 5.46 3.24 -0.39
C LEU A 69 4.75 4.61 -0.46
N GLN A 70 3.74 4.88 0.37
CA GLN A 70 3.09 6.19 0.41
C GLN A 70 4.06 7.29 0.89
N THR A 71 4.92 6.97 1.87
CA THR A 71 5.86 7.95 2.43
C THR A 71 6.99 8.34 1.47
N THR A 72 7.28 7.55 0.43
CA THR A 72 8.29 7.89 -0.58
C THR A 72 7.94 9.15 -1.37
N LYS A 73 6.64 9.49 -1.45
CA LYS A 73 6.17 10.73 -2.10
C LYS A 73 6.80 12.00 -1.51
N ALA A 74 7.15 12.00 -0.23
CA ALA A 74 7.81 13.14 0.40
C ALA A 74 9.30 13.27 0.01
N PHE A 75 9.92 12.22 -0.53
CA PHE A 75 11.33 12.15 -0.86
C PHE A 75 11.57 11.45 -2.21
N PRO A 76 11.01 11.94 -3.33
CA PRO A 76 10.95 11.18 -4.59
C PRO A 76 12.34 10.80 -5.12
N LEU A 77 13.28 11.75 -5.19
CA LEU A 77 14.64 11.49 -5.69
C LEU A 77 15.37 10.44 -4.83
N TRP A 78 15.47 10.70 -3.52
CA TRP A 78 16.14 9.79 -2.60
C TRP A 78 15.49 8.42 -2.51
N SER A 79 14.16 8.32 -2.64
CA SER A 79 13.47 7.04 -2.58
C SER A 79 13.72 6.17 -3.82
N GLU A 80 13.97 6.78 -4.98
CA GLU A 80 14.40 6.06 -6.18
C GLU A 80 15.88 5.70 -6.11
N ASP A 81 16.76 6.63 -5.71
CA ASP A 81 18.21 6.39 -5.61
C ASP A 81 18.54 5.26 -4.62
N LEU A 82 17.80 5.20 -3.51
CA LEU A 82 17.90 4.14 -2.49
C LEU A 82 17.06 2.89 -2.83
N ALA A 83 16.41 2.87 -4.00
CA ALA A 83 15.54 1.79 -4.48
C ALA A 83 14.40 1.42 -3.52
N ILE A 84 13.98 2.31 -2.62
CA ILE A 84 12.90 2.04 -1.66
C ILE A 84 11.58 1.87 -2.41
N THR A 85 11.29 2.77 -3.35
CA THR A 85 10.02 2.78 -4.10
C THR A 85 9.84 1.48 -4.90
N SER A 86 10.84 1.09 -5.70
CA SER A 86 10.78 -0.10 -6.53
C SER A 86 10.64 -1.37 -5.69
N ARG A 87 11.40 -1.48 -4.59
CA ARG A 87 11.35 -2.66 -3.70
C ARG A 87 10.03 -2.82 -2.98
N CYS A 88 9.41 -1.71 -2.53
CA CYS A 88 8.05 -1.77 -1.98
C CYS A 88 7.03 -2.20 -3.05
N ILE A 89 7.13 -1.68 -4.28
CA ILE A 89 6.25 -2.09 -5.40
C ILE A 89 6.40 -3.59 -5.70
N GLU A 90 7.62 -4.09 -5.78
CA GLU A 90 7.92 -5.51 -6.01
C GLU A 90 7.42 -6.39 -4.86
N ALA A 91 7.59 -5.95 -3.60
CA ALA A 91 7.09 -6.64 -2.42
C ALA A 91 5.55 -6.70 -2.37
N ILE A 92 4.86 -5.67 -2.85
CA ILE A 92 3.40 -5.65 -2.98
C ILE A 92 2.97 -6.57 -4.13
N ALA A 93 3.58 -6.41 -5.30
CA ALA A 93 3.24 -7.17 -6.50
C ALA A 93 3.46 -8.68 -6.28
N SER A 94 4.58 -9.08 -5.67
CA SER A 94 4.86 -10.48 -5.34
C SER A 94 3.79 -11.09 -4.43
N LYS A 95 3.36 -10.39 -3.37
CA LYS A 95 2.29 -10.89 -2.47
C LYS A 95 0.96 -11.07 -3.19
N VAL A 96 0.59 -10.13 -4.06
CA VAL A 96 -0.61 -10.24 -4.90
C VAL A 96 -0.48 -11.43 -5.86
N LEU A 97 0.66 -11.57 -6.53
CA LEU A 97 0.93 -12.64 -7.51
C LEU A 97 0.98 -14.04 -6.87
N SER A 98 1.40 -14.14 -5.62
CA SER A 98 1.39 -15.40 -4.88
C SER A 98 -0.03 -15.87 -4.53
N HIS A 99 -0.95 -14.94 -4.26
CA HIS A 99 -2.33 -15.28 -3.91
C HIS A 99 -3.34 -14.29 -4.54
N PRO A 100 -3.55 -14.30 -5.87
CA PRO A 100 -4.34 -13.27 -6.55
C PRO A 100 -5.79 -13.18 -6.06
N SER A 101 -6.36 -14.31 -5.66
CA SER A 101 -7.76 -14.48 -5.27
C SER A 101 -7.89 -15.14 -3.90
N LYS A 102 -6.99 -14.83 -2.96
CA LYS A 102 -7.04 -15.38 -1.58
C LYS A 102 -8.42 -15.13 -0.96
N VAL A 103 -9.26 -16.17 -0.93
CA VAL A 103 -10.49 -16.20 -0.14
C VAL A 103 -10.04 -16.45 1.29
N SER A 104 -10.11 -15.44 2.16
CA SER A 104 -9.87 -15.68 3.59
C SER A 104 -10.98 -16.57 4.14
N LEU A 105 -10.76 -17.88 4.22
CA LEU A 105 -11.64 -18.83 4.92
C LEU A 105 -11.50 -18.77 6.45
N SER A 106 -11.18 -17.61 7.01
CA SER A 106 -10.97 -17.44 8.44
C SER A 106 -12.09 -16.57 9.03
N HIS A 107 -13.24 -17.18 9.29
CA HIS A 107 -14.21 -16.65 10.23
C HIS A 107 -14.31 -17.62 11.41
N SER A 108 -13.36 -17.54 12.35
CA SER A 108 -13.52 -18.21 13.64
C SER A 108 -14.30 -17.28 14.57
N HIS A 109 -15.55 -17.69 14.81
CA HIS A 109 -16.41 -17.40 15.96
C HIS A 109 -16.27 -16.03 16.68
N SER A 110 -17.27 -15.17 16.48
CA SER A 110 -18.25 -14.81 17.52
C SER A 110 -18.90 -13.47 17.20
N ARG A 111 -20.16 -13.50 16.78
CA ARG A 111 -21.25 -12.77 17.43
C ARG A 111 -22.56 -13.13 16.75
N ARG A 112 -23.40 -13.86 17.49
CA ARG A 112 -24.80 -14.07 17.19
C ARG A 112 -25.49 -12.70 17.24
N VAL A 113 -25.90 -12.14 16.11
CA VAL A 113 -27.08 -11.26 15.99
C VAL A 113 -27.65 -11.46 14.59
N ARG A 114 -28.93 -11.83 14.53
CA ARG A 114 -29.75 -11.88 13.32
C ARG A 114 -29.72 -10.51 12.62
N ASP A 115 -29.54 -10.50 11.31
CA ASP A 115 -30.41 -9.78 10.38
C ASP A 115 -30.12 -10.29 8.96
N ASP A 116 -31.16 -10.86 8.37
CA ASP A 116 -31.22 -11.28 6.96
C ASP A 116 -31.10 -10.04 6.05
N ASP A 117 -30.52 -10.23 4.86
CA ASP A 117 -30.45 -9.29 3.71
C ASP A 117 -29.17 -8.46 3.48
N MET A 118 -28.09 -8.65 4.26
CA MET A 118 -26.76 -8.03 3.98
C MET A 118 -25.59 -9.03 3.92
N SER A 119 -25.89 -10.27 3.52
CA SER A 119 -24.92 -11.36 3.36
C SER A 119 -24.34 -11.41 1.94
N SER A 120 -25.15 -11.18 0.91
CA SER A 120 -24.75 -11.35 -0.50
C SER A 120 -23.71 -10.31 -0.96
N ASN A 121 -23.84 -9.06 -0.50
CA ASN A 121 -22.87 -8.00 -0.84
C ASN A 121 -21.50 -8.17 -0.19
N ARG A 122 -21.43 -8.81 0.99
CA ARG A 122 -20.16 -9.12 1.66
C ARG A 122 -19.51 -10.37 1.08
N ALA A 123 -20.28 -11.40 0.72
CA ALA A 123 -19.76 -12.55 -0.04
C ALA A 123 -19.19 -12.13 -1.41
N ALA A 124 -19.83 -11.18 -2.10
CA ALA A 124 -19.31 -10.60 -3.34
C ALA A 124 -18.11 -9.63 -3.13
N ALA A 125 -17.89 -9.13 -1.91
CA ALA A 125 -16.67 -8.42 -1.55
C ALA A 125 -15.52 -9.41 -1.27
N LEU A 126 -15.83 -10.61 -0.78
CA LEU A 126 -14.87 -11.70 -0.56
C LEU A 126 -14.39 -12.38 -1.86
N SER A 127 -15.09 -12.17 -2.99
CA SER A 127 -14.63 -12.55 -4.34
C SER A 127 -13.93 -11.41 -5.08
N ARG A 128 -13.92 -10.18 -4.53
CA ARG A 128 -13.15 -9.05 -5.06
C ARG A 128 -11.74 -9.15 -4.48
N GLY A 129 -10.73 -8.83 -5.30
CA GLY A 129 -9.32 -8.97 -4.90
C GLY A 129 -9.06 -8.30 -3.55
N TRP A 130 -8.65 -9.09 -2.55
CA TRP A 130 -8.37 -8.68 -1.17
C TRP A 130 -7.41 -7.49 -1.02
N TRP A 131 -6.68 -7.19 -2.08
CA TRP A 131 -5.65 -6.15 -2.17
C TRP A 131 -6.15 -4.84 -2.80
N ALA A 132 -7.29 -4.84 -3.48
CA ALA A 132 -7.73 -3.73 -4.32
C ALA A 132 -8.02 -2.45 -3.53
N GLU A 133 -8.64 -2.57 -2.36
CA GLU A 133 -8.99 -1.42 -1.51
C GLU A 133 -7.75 -0.75 -0.92
N ASP A 134 -6.78 -1.56 -0.50
CA ASP A 134 -5.54 -1.10 0.13
C ASP A 134 -4.63 -0.40 -0.89
N ILE A 135 -4.42 -1.00 -2.07
CA ILE A 135 -3.64 -0.35 -3.14
C ILE A 135 -4.34 0.92 -3.63
N ALA A 136 -5.68 1.02 -3.51
CA ALA A 136 -6.40 2.23 -3.91
C ALA A 136 -6.16 3.44 -2.99
N GLU A 137 -5.46 3.28 -1.87
CA GLU A 137 -4.95 4.39 -1.05
C GLU A 137 -3.70 5.06 -1.64
N LEU A 138 -3.05 4.46 -2.64
CA LEU A 138 -1.89 5.06 -3.30
C LEU A 138 -2.29 6.26 -4.17
N GLY A 139 -1.40 7.26 -4.23
CA GLY A 139 -1.52 8.33 -5.22
C GLY A 139 -1.37 7.80 -6.65
N ILE A 140 -1.89 8.52 -7.64
CA ILE A 140 -2.03 8.03 -9.03
C ILE A 140 -0.73 7.48 -9.64
N ASP A 141 0.41 8.13 -9.40
CA ASP A 141 1.71 7.67 -9.90
C ASP A 141 2.10 6.31 -9.32
N LEU A 142 2.10 6.19 -8.00
CA LEU A 142 2.42 4.95 -7.29
C LEU A 142 1.41 3.85 -7.62
N TYR A 143 0.12 4.19 -7.67
CA TYR A 143 -0.93 3.25 -8.06
C TYR A 143 -0.68 2.67 -9.45
N TRP A 144 -0.40 3.54 -10.43
CA TRP A 144 -0.10 3.13 -11.81
C TRP A 144 1.11 2.21 -11.87
N ARG A 145 2.22 2.58 -11.22
CA ARG A 145 3.45 1.76 -11.17
C ARG A 145 3.21 0.41 -10.50
N THR A 146 2.48 0.37 -9.40
CA THR A 146 2.10 -0.88 -8.71
C THR A 146 1.21 -1.76 -9.60
N MET A 147 0.23 -1.18 -10.30
CA MET A 147 -0.64 -1.91 -11.21
C MET A 147 0.11 -2.48 -12.41
N ILE A 148 1.09 -1.76 -12.96
CA ILE A 148 1.99 -2.29 -14.00
C ILE A 148 2.73 -3.51 -13.48
N ALA A 149 3.35 -3.42 -12.30
CA ALA A 149 4.11 -4.53 -11.72
C ALA A 149 3.25 -5.78 -11.44
N ILE A 150 2.01 -5.58 -10.99
CA ILE A 150 1.04 -6.67 -10.81
C ILE A 150 0.66 -7.28 -12.17
N LYS A 151 0.37 -6.44 -13.17
CA LYS A 151 -0.03 -6.89 -14.51
C LYS A 151 1.10 -7.63 -15.23
N SER A 152 2.33 -7.16 -15.15
CA SER A 152 3.50 -7.79 -15.78
C SER A 152 3.80 -9.17 -15.21
N GLY A 153 3.40 -9.43 -13.97
CA GLY A 153 3.52 -10.76 -13.37
C GLY A 153 2.62 -11.84 -14.00
N GLY A 154 1.60 -11.47 -14.79
CA GLY A 154 0.81 -12.38 -15.63
C GLY A 154 -0.10 -13.39 -14.92
N LYS A 155 -0.03 -13.49 -13.58
CA LYS A 155 -0.80 -14.47 -12.78
C LYS A 155 -2.17 -13.97 -12.32
N VAL A 156 -2.45 -12.67 -12.45
CA VAL A 156 -3.70 -12.06 -11.97
C VAL A 156 -4.73 -12.04 -13.11
N PRO A 157 -5.93 -12.64 -12.94
CA PRO A 157 -7.02 -12.56 -13.90
C PRO A 157 -7.40 -11.12 -14.26
N ALA A 158 -7.72 -10.89 -15.54
CA ALA A 158 -8.12 -9.57 -16.04
C ALA A 158 -9.35 -8.98 -15.32
N SER A 159 -10.25 -9.84 -14.83
CA SER A 159 -11.41 -9.43 -14.01
C SER A 159 -10.98 -8.76 -12.71
N LEU A 160 -10.01 -9.32 -11.99
CA LEU A 160 -9.49 -8.74 -10.74
C LEU A 160 -8.74 -7.44 -10.97
N ILE A 161 -7.99 -7.32 -12.07
CA ILE A 161 -7.38 -6.06 -12.49
C ILE A 161 -8.46 -5.00 -12.76
N GLY A 162 -9.51 -5.37 -13.50
CA GLY A 162 -10.64 -4.48 -13.77
C GLY A 162 -11.38 -4.05 -12.51
N ASP A 163 -11.55 -4.96 -11.55
CA ASP A 163 -12.16 -4.66 -10.25
C ASP A 163 -11.30 -3.69 -9.44
N ALA A 164 -9.97 -3.89 -9.39
CA ALA A 164 -9.05 -2.98 -8.72
C ALA A 164 -9.08 -1.56 -9.32
N LEU A 165 -9.13 -1.45 -10.66
CA LEU A 165 -9.30 -0.19 -11.35
C LEU A 165 -10.66 0.46 -11.03
N ARG A 166 -11.73 -0.34 -10.94
CA ARG A 166 -13.06 0.16 -10.56
C ARG A 166 -13.06 0.70 -9.13
N VAL A 167 -12.42 0.01 -8.19
CA VAL A 167 -12.28 0.46 -6.79
C VAL A 167 -11.52 1.78 -6.73
N TYR A 168 -10.39 1.89 -7.44
CA TYR A 168 -9.61 3.13 -7.52
C TYR A 168 -10.42 4.30 -8.05
N ALA A 169 -11.04 4.13 -9.23
CA ALA A 169 -11.86 5.16 -9.86
C ALA A 169 -13.04 5.57 -8.97
N SER A 170 -13.67 4.61 -8.27
CA SER A 170 -14.77 4.89 -7.34
C SER A 170 -14.35 5.78 -6.17
N LYS A 171 -13.12 5.59 -5.66
CA LYS A 171 -12.58 6.35 -4.53
C LYS A 171 -12.12 7.76 -4.94
N TRP A 172 -11.42 7.87 -6.06
CA TRP A 172 -10.79 9.12 -6.50
C TRP A 172 -11.65 9.95 -7.46
N LEU A 173 -12.72 9.40 -8.05
CA LEU A 173 -13.64 10.09 -8.96
C LEU A 173 -15.12 9.96 -8.53
N PRO A 174 -15.53 10.48 -7.34
CA PRO A 174 -16.90 10.31 -6.85
C PRO A 174 -17.97 10.99 -7.73
N SER A 175 -17.59 12.04 -8.46
CA SER A 175 -18.48 12.78 -9.36
C SER A 175 -18.92 11.97 -10.59
N LEU A 176 -18.08 11.04 -11.08
CA LEU A 176 -18.43 10.17 -12.20
C LEU A 176 -19.51 9.14 -11.83
N GLN A 177 -19.52 8.68 -10.58
CA GLN A 177 -20.56 7.77 -10.09
C GLN A 177 -21.92 8.46 -9.94
N ARG A 178 -21.91 9.73 -9.53
CA ARG A 178 -23.14 10.55 -9.42
C ARG A 178 -23.78 10.77 -10.80
N ASN A 179 -22.98 11.03 -11.83
CA ASN A 179 -23.48 11.18 -13.20
C ASN A 179 -24.00 9.87 -13.81
N ARG A 180 -23.39 8.70 -13.54
CA ARG A 180 -23.97 7.41 -13.97
C ARG A 180 -25.34 7.14 -13.35
N LYS A 181 -25.54 7.48 -12.07
CA LYS A 181 -26.84 7.35 -11.41
C LYS A 181 -27.90 8.29 -12.00
N LEU A 182 -27.51 9.50 -12.40
CA LEU A 182 -28.41 10.48 -13.03
C LEU A 182 -28.81 10.06 -14.45
N VAL A 183 -27.91 9.44 -15.22
CA VAL A 183 -28.23 8.91 -16.56
C VAL A 183 -29.13 7.67 -16.48
N GLY A 184 -28.89 6.76 -15.53
CA GLY A 184 -29.77 5.59 -15.33
C GLY A 184 -31.20 5.96 -14.91
N LYS A 185 -31.34 6.99 -14.06
CA LYS A 185 -32.66 7.47 -13.60
C LYS A 185 -33.48 8.17 -14.69
N LYS A 186 -32.83 8.64 -15.75
CA LYS A 186 -33.49 9.31 -16.89
C LYS A 186 -33.98 8.33 -17.95
N ALA A 187 -33.38 7.14 -18.03
CA ALA A 187 -33.83 6.08 -18.93
C ALA A 187 -35.09 5.35 -18.41
N ASP A 188 -35.22 5.18 -17.09
CA ASP A 188 -36.40 4.56 -16.47
C ASP A 188 -37.64 5.50 -16.51
N SER A 189 -37.46 6.82 -16.58
CA SER A 189 -38.57 7.78 -16.66
C SER A 189 -39.17 7.96 -18.06
N ASP A 190 -38.44 7.57 -19.11
CA ASP A 190 -38.88 7.72 -20.50
C ASP A 190 -39.56 6.43 -21.05
N SER A 191 -39.76 5.42 -20.20
CA SER A 191 -40.35 4.12 -20.57
C SER A 191 -41.83 3.95 -20.18
N ASP A 192 -42.42 4.92 -19.45
CA ASP A 192 -43.81 4.91 -18.97
C ASP A 192 -44.67 5.99 -19.66
N SER A 193 -44.49 6.23 -20.97
CA SER A 193 -45.35 7.16 -21.76
C SER A 193 -45.80 6.57 -23.09
#